data_AF-A0ABD5FAL4-F1
#
_entry.id   AF-A0ABD5FAL4-F1
#
_cell.length_a   1.000
_cell.length_b   1.000
_cell.length_c   1.000
_cell.angle_alpha   90.00
_cell.angle_beta   90.00
_cell.angle_gamma   90.00
#
_symmetry.space_group_name_H-M   'P 1'
#
loop_
_entity.id
_entity.type
_entity.pdbx_description
1 polymer ?
#
loop_
_entity_poly.entity_id
_entity_poly.type
_entity_poly.pdbx_seq_one_letter_code
_entity_poly.pdbx_strand_id
1 'polypeptide(L)'
;MPWNMNDYPASMKNLDPLIRKKAIDIANALLDDGYPDDRAIPIATSQAEKWYDNASAAEKKDFQKAKAPQKNDSHDHDKNAKKLMNADVLVKYQEDHWIVISEKASQASDTFDKKEQAVERAKEIAKNKNSSVKVYKQDDTLQDTFDYSE
;
A
#
# COMPACT_ATOMS: atom_id res chain seq x y z
N MET A 1 3.15 -2.63 17.03
CA MET A 1 2.17 -3.11 18.06
C MET A 1 0.80 -2.52 17.77
N PRO A 2 -0.33 -3.23 17.95
CA PRO A 2 -1.64 -2.69 17.61
C PRO A 2 -2.07 -1.54 18.52
N TRP A 3 -2.85 -0.61 17.96
CA TRP A 3 -3.24 0.67 18.55
C TRP A 3 -4.75 0.76 18.78
N ASN A 4 -5.17 1.76 19.56
CA ASN A 4 -6.57 2.15 19.73
C ASN A 4 -6.69 3.66 19.92
N MET A 5 -7.92 4.18 20.06
CA MET A 5 -8.17 5.63 20.19
C MET A 5 -7.57 6.30 21.43
N ASN A 6 -7.10 5.54 22.42
CA ASN A 6 -6.45 6.04 23.64
C ASN A 6 -4.94 5.80 23.64
N ASP A 7 -4.45 4.89 22.81
CA ASP A 7 -3.04 4.50 22.73
C ASP A 7 -2.67 4.26 21.26
N TYR A 8 -2.14 5.31 20.65
CA TYR A 8 -1.83 5.45 19.22
C TYR A 8 -0.47 6.14 19.05
N PRO A 9 0.20 5.98 17.89
CA PRO A 9 1.54 6.55 17.69
C PRO A 9 1.52 8.08 17.69
N ALA A 10 2.62 8.69 18.12
CA ALA A 10 2.73 10.14 18.26
C ALA A 10 2.45 10.90 16.95
N SER A 11 2.77 10.31 15.79
CA SER A 11 2.48 10.87 14.47
C SER A 11 0.98 11.11 14.22
N MET A 12 0.10 10.33 14.86
CA MET A 12 -1.35 10.44 14.67
C MET A 12 -2.02 11.43 15.64
N LYS A 13 -1.28 12.01 16.59
CA LYS A 13 -1.81 12.88 17.67
C LYS A 13 -2.51 14.14 17.17
N ASN A 14 -2.10 14.67 16.04
CA ASN A 14 -2.63 15.91 15.47
C ASN A 14 -3.66 15.67 14.35
N LEU A 15 -3.96 14.41 14.03
CA LEU A 15 -4.99 14.08 13.04
C LEU A 15 -6.39 14.35 13.61
N ASP A 16 -7.33 14.69 12.73
CA ASP A 16 -8.76 14.73 13.08
C ASP A 16 -9.20 13.38 13.70
N PRO A 17 -10.05 13.36 14.74
CA PRO A 17 -10.45 12.11 15.39
C PRO A 17 -11.00 11.04 14.45
N LEU A 18 -11.72 11.41 13.39
CA LEU A 18 -12.27 10.46 12.42
C LEU A 18 -11.17 9.89 11.52
N ILE A 19 -10.25 10.73 11.06
CA ILE A 19 -9.07 10.33 10.28
C ILE A 19 -8.18 9.41 11.13
N ARG A 20 -7.91 9.79 12.39
CA ARG A 20 -7.14 8.97 13.33
C ARG A 20 -7.77 7.61 13.54
N LYS A 21 -9.08 7.56 13.77
CA LYS A 21 -9.82 6.30 13.93
C LYS A 21 -9.64 5.41 12.70
N LYS A 22 -9.75 5.97 11.50
CA LYS A 22 -9.57 5.23 10.24
C LYS A 22 -8.12 4.78 10.05
N ALA A 23 -7.15 5.63 10.39
CA ALA A 23 -5.74 5.31 10.31
C ALA A 23 -5.36 4.18 11.27
N ILE A 24 -5.88 4.16 12.50
CA ILE A 24 -5.63 3.06 13.45
C ILE A 24 -6.20 1.74 12.93
N ASP A 25 -7.42 1.76 12.40
CA ASP A 25 -8.08 0.58 11.82
C ASP A 25 -7.25 -0.03 10.68
N ILE A 26 -6.81 0.80 9.74
CA ILE A 26 -5.96 0.37 8.62
C ILE A 26 -4.58 -0.07 9.12
N ALA A 27 -3.96 0.67 10.06
CA ALA A 27 -2.63 0.35 10.54
C ALA A 27 -2.61 -0.99 11.30
N ASN A 28 -3.62 -1.26 12.12
CA ASN A 28 -3.76 -2.55 12.81
C ASN A 28 -3.91 -3.71 11.81
N ALA A 29 -4.70 -3.54 10.74
CA ALA A 29 -4.81 -4.54 9.68
C ALA A 29 -3.46 -4.78 8.98
N LEU A 30 -2.71 -3.71 8.67
CA LEU A 30 -1.38 -3.83 8.07
C LEU A 30 -0.38 -4.55 9.01
N LEU A 31 -0.43 -4.25 10.31
CA LEU A 31 0.39 -4.96 11.31
C LEU A 31 0.05 -6.45 11.36
N ASP A 32 -1.23 -6.79 11.27
CA ASP A 32 -1.73 -8.16 11.25
C ASP A 32 -1.23 -8.91 10.00
N ASP A 33 -1.16 -8.23 8.85
CA ASP A 33 -0.53 -8.71 7.62
C ASP A 33 1.02 -8.74 7.67
N GLY A 34 1.61 -8.31 8.79
CA GLY A 34 3.04 -8.37 9.06
C GLY A 34 3.85 -7.17 8.55
N TYR A 35 3.20 -6.05 8.22
CA TYR A 35 3.90 -4.80 7.98
C TYR A 35 4.53 -4.29 9.28
N PRO A 36 5.76 -3.77 9.25
CA PRO A 36 6.35 -3.12 10.40
C PRO A 36 5.69 -1.76 10.67
N ASP A 37 5.73 -1.29 11.93
CA ASP A 37 5.08 -0.06 12.39
C ASP A 37 5.48 1.17 11.54
N ASP A 38 6.76 1.28 11.17
CA ASP A 38 7.32 2.37 10.35
C ASP A 38 6.73 2.46 8.93
N ARG A 39 6.30 1.33 8.36
CA ARG A 39 5.59 1.25 7.08
C ARG A 39 4.07 1.36 7.25
N ALA A 40 3.52 0.67 8.24
CA ALA A 40 2.08 0.61 8.47
C ALA A 40 1.49 2.00 8.78
N ILE A 41 2.15 2.77 9.65
CA ILE A 41 1.68 4.08 10.12
C ILE A 41 1.50 5.10 8.97
N PRO A 42 2.53 5.38 8.13
CA PRO A 42 2.38 6.37 7.05
C PRO A 42 1.40 5.91 5.96
N ILE A 43 1.41 4.62 5.61
CA ILE A 43 0.46 4.06 4.63
C ILE A 43 -0.98 4.24 5.14
N ALA A 44 -1.24 3.86 6.38
CA ALA A 44 -2.56 3.96 6.99
C ALA A 44 -3.02 5.42 7.13
N THR A 45 -2.11 6.33 7.47
CA THR A 45 -2.42 7.77 7.55
C THR A 45 -2.83 8.31 6.18
N SER A 46 -2.04 8.03 5.13
CA SER A 46 -2.35 8.49 3.77
C SER A 46 -3.67 7.90 3.24
N GLN A 47 -3.93 6.61 3.52
CA GLN A 47 -5.19 5.99 3.11
C GLN A 47 -6.40 6.55 3.88
N ALA A 48 -6.24 6.84 5.17
CA ALA A 48 -7.28 7.44 5.99
C ALA A 48 -7.64 8.86 5.54
N GLU A 49 -6.65 9.68 5.18
CA GLU A 49 -6.86 11.01 4.60
C GLU A 49 -7.59 10.93 3.26
N LYS A 50 -7.11 10.07 2.35
CA LYS A 50 -7.78 9.86 1.05
C LYS A 50 -9.22 9.38 1.22
N TRP A 51 -9.47 8.45 2.14
CA TRP A 51 -10.82 8.02 2.46
C TRP A 51 -11.66 9.19 2.97
N TYR A 52 -11.11 10.00 3.88
CA TYR A 52 -11.83 11.15 4.41
C TYR A 52 -12.14 12.18 3.31
N ASP A 53 -11.26 12.44 2.37
CA ASP A 53 -11.53 13.42 1.30
C ASP A 53 -12.58 12.92 0.30
N ASN A 54 -12.61 11.62 0.02
CA ASN A 54 -13.51 11.02 -0.97
C ASN A 54 -14.84 10.51 -0.40
N ALA A 55 -14.91 10.20 0.89
CA ALA A 55 -16.10 9.63 1.51
C ALA A 55 -17.23 10.66 1.63
N SER A 56 -18.45 10.19 1.38
CA SER A 56 -19.67 10.96 1.58
C SER A 56 -19.89 11.30 3.06
N ALA A 57 -20.70 12.32 3.33
CA ALA A 57 -21.06 12.68 4.70
C ALA A 57 -21.79 11.55 5.45
N ALA A 58 -22.57 10.72 4.73
CA ALA A 58 -23.24 9.56 5.31
C ALA A 58 -22.23 8.50 5.76
N GLU A 59 -21.29 8.11 4.89
CA GLU A 59 -20.24 7.14 5.21
C GLU A 59 -19.36 7.60 6.38
N LYS A 60 -18.99 8.89 6.40
CA LYS A 60 -18.24 9.48 7.52
C LYS A 60 -19.01 9.36 8.84
N LYS A 61 -20.30 9.66 8.83
CA LYS A 61 -21.18 9.61 10.01
C LYS A 61 -21.37 8.16 10.49
N ASP A 62 -21.52 7.22 9.58
CA ASP A 62 -21.67 5.81 9.91
C ASP A 62 -20.36 5.25 10.48
N PHE A 63 -19.21 5.57 9.86
CA PHE A 63 -17.91 5.21 10.40
C PHE A 63 -17.63 5.87 11.75
N GLN A 64 -18.07 7.11 11.97
CA GLN A 64 -17.95 7.79 13.26
C GLN A 64 -18.67 7.00 14.37
N LYS A 65 -19.88 6.51 14.10
CA LYS A 65 -20.70 5.73 15.05
C LYS A 65 -20.24 4.29 15.23
N ALA A 66 -19.53 3.72 14.26
CA ALA A 66 -19.03 2.35 14.34
C ALA A 66 -18.15 2.14 15.59
N LYS A 67 -17.97 0.89 16.02
CA LYS A 67 -17.06 0.56 17.13
C LYS A 67 -15.65 1.12 16.83
N ALA A 68 -15.00 1.69 17.85
CA ALA A 68 -13.61 2.12 17.72
C ALA A 68 -12.68 0.90 17.60
N PRO A 69 -11.63 0.97 16.75
CA PRO A 69 -10.68 -0.13 16.62
C PRO A 69 -9.99 -0.39 17.96
N GLN A 70 -9.91 -1.67 18.32
CA GLN A 70 -9.28 -2.18 19.53
C GLN A 70 -8.00 -2.94 19.16
N LYS A 71 -7.12 -3.07 20.14
CA LYS A 71 -5.82 -3.73 19.95
C LYS A 71 -5.90 -5.23 19.67
N ASN A 72 -7.03 -5.84 20.01
CA ASN A 72 -7.30 -7.27 19.88
C ASN A 72 -8.41 -7.56 18.86
N ASP A 73 -8.82 -6.57 18.07
CA ASP A 73 -9.72 -6.83 16.95
C ASP A 73 -8.96 -7.73 15.95
N SER A 74 -9.64 -8.78 15.48
CA SER A 74 -9.08 -9.66 14.46
C SER A 74 -9.34 -9.04 13.09
N HIS A 75 -8.33 -8.98 12.24
CA HIS A 75 -8.50 -8.61 10.85
C HIS A 75 -8.43 -9.87 9.98
N ASP A 76 -9.09 -9.84 8.82
CA ASP A 76 -8.94 -10.92 7.86
C ASP A 76 -7.60 -10.74 7.15
N HIS A 77 -6.79 -11.80 7.10
CA HIS A 77 -5.42 -11.72 6.62
C HIS A 77 -5.36 -12.01 5.13
N ASP A 78 -4.72 -11.13 4.37
CA ASP A 78 -4.25 -11.52 3.05
C ASP A 78 -2.89 -12.23 3.21
N LYS A 79 -2.93 -13.57 3.08
CA LYS A 79 -1.73 -14.43 3.13
C LYS A 79 -0.66 -14.05 2.09
N ASN A 80 -1.00 -13.26 1.08
CA ASN A 80 -0.08 -12.77 0.06
C ASN A 80 0.41 -11.33 0.33
N ALA A 81 -0.24 -10.55 1.20
CA ALA A 81 0.14 -9.16 1.48
C ALA A 81 1.61 -9.04 1.91
N LYS A 82 2.07 -9.92 2.80
CA LYS A 82 3.48 -9.97 3.23
C LYS A 82 4.44 -10.28 2.07
N LYS A 83 4.05 -11.13 1.13
CA LYS A 83 4.90 -11.50 -0.02
C LYS A 83 5.01 -10.36 -1.04
N LEU A 84 3.96 -9.55 -1.18
CA LEU A 84 3.90 -8.44 -2.14
C LEU A 84 4.47 -7.13 -1.59
N MET A 85 4.66 -7.04 -0.27
CA MET A 85 5.13 -5.84 0.43
C MET A 85 6.48 -5.34 -0.11
N ASN A 86 7.45 -6.25 -0.24
CA ASN A 86 8.80 -5.96 -0.75
C ASN A 86 9.08 -6.73 -2.05
N ALA A 87 8.03 -7.16 -2.75
CA ALA A 87 8.19 -7.81 -4.03
C ALA A 87 8.83 -6.84 -5.03
N ASP A 88 9.71 -7.37 -5.88
CA ASP A 88 10.26 -6.61 -6.99
C ASP A 88 9.14 -6.15 -7.92
N VAL A 89 9.30 -4.96 -8.49
CA VAL A 89 8.37 -4.42 -9.47
C VAL A 89 8.85 -4.81 -10.87
N LEU A 90 8.00 -5.46 -11.63
CA LEU A 90 8.28 -5.92 -12.98
C LEU A 90 7.64 -4.96 -13.98
N VAL A 91 8.40 -4.58 -15.01
CA VAL A 91 7.88 -3.89 -16.19
C VAL A 91 7.89 -4.88 -17.35
N LYS A 92 6.71 -5.28 -17.81
CA LYS A 92 6.52 -6.29 -18.87
C LYS A 92 5.63 -5.77 -19.98
N TYR A 93 5.78 -6.31 -21.18
CA TYR A 93 4.86 -6.04 -22.29
C TYR A 93 3.84 -7.16 -22.38
N GLN A 94 2.55 -6.84 -22.26
CA GLN A 94 1.44 -7.79 -22.33
C GLN A 94 0.23 -7.13 -23.00
N GLU A 95 -0.47 -7.88 -23.86
CA GLU A 95 -1.70 -7.43 -24.52
C GLU A 95 -1.57 -6.04 -25.17
N ASP A 96 -0.46 -5.82 -25.88
CA ASP A 96 -0.10 -4.55 -26.55
C ASP A 96 0.16 -3.34 -25.64
N HIS A 97 0.32 -3.55 -24.33
CA HIS A 97 0.63 -2.50 -23.37
C HIS A 97 1.84 -2.85 -22.48
N TRP A 98 2.49 -1.82 -21.95
CA TRP A 98 3.47 -1.97 -20.88
C TRP A 98 2.77 -1.99 -19.53
N ILE A 99 2.92 -3.09 -18.81
CA ILE A 99 2.34 -3.27 -17.49
C ILE A 99 3.38 -3.10 -16.40
N VAL A 100 2.96 -2.53 -15.28
CA VAL A 100 3.73 -2.47 -14.03
C VAL A 100 3.07 -3.42 -13.05
N ILE A 101 3.80 -4.46 -12.62
CA ILE A 101 3.23 -5.52 -11.76
C ILE A 101 4.22 -5.91 -10.67
N SER A 102 3.74 -6.16 -9.46
CA SER A 102 4.61 -6.70 -8.41
C SER A 102 4.87 -8.18 -8.64
N GLU A 103 6.09 -8.65 -8.38
CA GLU A 103 6.47 -10.04 -8.54
C GLU A 103 5.52 -10.94 -7.73
N LYS A 104 4.95 -11.97 -8.38
CA LYS A 104 3.92 -12.88 -7.85
C LYS A 104 2.51 -12.29 -7.70
N ALA A 105 2.27 -11.04 -8.09
CA ALA A 105 0.91 -10.52 -8.20
C ALA A 105 0.22 -11.07 -9.45
N SER A 106 -1.11 -11.23 -9.38
CA SER A 106 -1.94 -11.68 -10.51
C SER A 106 -2.46 -10.54 -11.38
N GLN A 107 -2.42 -9.30 -10.89
CA GLN A 107 -2.95 -8.13 -11.57
C GLN A 107 -1.88 -7.05 -11.66
N ALA A 108 -1.84 -6.37 -12.80
CA ALA A 108 -1.01 -5.18 -12.96
C ALA A 108 -1.47 -4.08 -11.99
N SER A 109 -0.50 -3.35 -11.43
CA SER A 109 -0.76 -2.13 -10.67
C SER A 109 -1.22 -1.00 -11.59
N ASP A 110 -0.57 -0.87 -12.75
CA ASP A 110 -0.84 0.18 -13.75
C ASP A 110 -0.46 -0.33 -15.15
N THR A 111 -1.06 0.24 -16.19
CA THR A 111 -0.76 -0.06 -17.60
C THR A 111 -0.48 1.23 -18.39
N PHE A 112 0.40 1.14 -19.39
CA PHE A 112 0.88 2.29 -20.16
C PHE A 112 1.14 1.91 -21.62
N ASP A 113 0.98 2.87 -22.53
CA ASP A 113 1.33 2.68 -23.94
C ASP A 113 2.86 2.72 -24.15
N LYS A 114 3.56 3.50 -23.33
CA LYS A 114 5.01 3.74 -23.47
C LYS A 114 5.80 3.07 -22.36
N LYS A 115 6.92 2.47 -22.74
CA LYS A 115 7.83 1.80 -21.82
C LYS A 115 8.37 2.75 -20.77
N GLU A 116 8.75 3.95 -21.18
CA GLU A 116 9.39 4.94 -20.32
C GLU A 116 8.49 5.32 -19.14
N GLN A 117 7.19 5.48 -19.40
CA GLN A 117 6.19 5.79 -18.38
C GLN A 117 6.01 4.62 -17.40
N ALA A 118 5.97 3.38 -17.90
CA ALA A 118 5.91 2.20 -17.06
C ALA A 118 7.17 2.05 -16.18
N VAL A 119 8.36 2.34 -16.73
CA VAL A 119 9.63 2.29 -15.99
C VAL A 119 9.68 3.37 -14.90
N GLU A 120 9.27 4.58 -15.20
CA GLU A 120 9.20 5.67 -14.22
C GLU A 120 8.26 5.31 -13.06
N ARG A 121 7.05 4.87 -13.40
CA ARG A 121 6.07 4.40 -12.42
C ARG A 121 6.59 3.25 -11.57
N ALA A 122 7.25 2.27 -12.19
CA ALA A 122 7.82 1.13 -11.47
C ALA A 122 8.90 1.55 -10.46
N LYS A 123 9.75 2.53 -10.82
CA LYS A 123 10.78 3.07 -9.91
C LYS A 123 10.17 3.76 -8.71
N GLU A 124 9.09 4.52 -8.88
CA GLU A 124 8.36 5.12 -7.76
C GLU A 124 7.82 4.07 -6.78
N ILE A 125 7.20 3.01 -7.33
CA ILE A 125 6.65 1.92 -6.51
C ILE A 125 7.77 1.21 -5.78
N ALA A 126 8.85 0.86 -6.47
CA ALA A 126 9.97 0.12 -5.89
C ALA A 126 10.66 0.89 -4.76
N LYS A 127 10.84 2.21 -4.91
CA LYS A 127 11.33 3.09 -3.84
C LYS A 127 10.44 3.06 -2.59
N ASN A 128 9.12 3.15 -2.77
CA ASN A 128 8.17 3.08 -1.65
C ASN A 128 8.13 1.69 -0.99
N LYS A 129 8.47 0.65 -1.76
CA LYS A 129 8.51 -0.74 -1.31
C LYS A 129 9.86 -1.16 -0.76
N ASN A 130 10.92 -0.36 -0.89
CA ASN A 130 12.30 -0.76 -0.67
C ASN A 130 12.63 -2.07 -1.43
N SER A 131 12.27 -2.12 -2.72
CA SER A 131 12.47 -3.29 -3.59
C SER A 131 13.16 -2.94 -4.89
N SER A 132 13.46 -3.93 -5.72
CA SER A 132 14.06 -3.71 -7.04
C SER A 132 13.01 -3.53 -8.15
N VAL A 133 13.41 -2.92 -9.26
CA VAL A 133 12.68 -2.93 -10.52
C VAL A 133 13.39 -3.86 -11.51
N LYS A 134 12.66 -4.78 -12.15
CA LYS A 134 13.14 -5.59 -13.28
C LYS A 134 12.40 -5.18 -14.55
N VAL A 135 13.13 -4.63 -15.51
CA VAL A 135 12.58 -4.17 -16.78
C VAL A 135 12.84 -5.22 -17.85
N TYR A 136 11.77 -5.71 -18.48
CA TYR A 136 11.85 -6.70 -19.54
C TYR A 136 11.69 -6.05 -20.92
N LYS A 137 12.11 -6.77 -21.96
CA LYS A 137 11.78 -6.46 -23.36
C LYS A 137 10.44 -7.10 -23.74
N GLN A 138 9.97 -6.83 -24.96
CA GLN A 138 8.75 -7.43 -25.50
C GLN A 138 8.85 -8.96 -25.66
N ASP A 139 10.06 -9.50 -25.80
CA ASP A 139 10.34 -10.93 -25.86
C ASP A 139 10.51 -11.60 -24.48
N ASP A 140 10.13 -10.90 -23.40
CA ASP A 140 10.27 -11.30 -21.99
C ASP A 140 11.71 -11.56 -21.54
N THR A 141 12.72 -11.07 -22.28
CA THR A 141 14.11 -11.08 -21.81
C THR A 141 14.38 -9.90 -20.85
N LEU A 142 15.11 -10.15 -19.77
CA LEU A 142 15.50 -9.11 -18.83
C LEU A 142 16.44 -8.10 -19.51
N GLN A 143 16.10 -6.82 -19.43
CA GLN A 143 16.87 -5.73 -20.00
C GLN A 143 17.70 -5.00 -18.93
N ASP A 144 17.02 -4.47 -17.91
CA ASP A 144 17.61 -3.60 -16.90
C ASP A 144 17.08 -3.96 -15.50
N THR A 145 17.91 -3.76 -14.48
CA THR A 145 17.53 -3.88 -13.08
C THR A 145 17.91 -2.60 -12.33
N PHE A 146 17.01 -2.08 -11.51
CA PHE A 146 17.26 -0.94 -10.61
C PHE A 146 16.99 -1.35 -9.18
N ASP A 147 17.99 -1.31 -8.31
CA ASP A 147 17.86 -1.71 -6.90
C ASP A 147 17.60 -0.49 -6.00
N TYR A 148 16.55 -0.58 -5.17
CA TYR A 148 16.20 0.38 -4.14
C TYR A 148 15.99 -0.28 -2.78
N SER A 149 16.46 -1.52 -2.60
CA SER A 149 16.50 -2.16 -1.30
C SER A 149 17.64 -1.59 -0.45
N GLU A 150 17.39 -1.41 0.86
CA GLU A 150 18.36 -0.95 1.86
C GLU A 150 18.85 -2.10 2.75
#